data_AF-A0A3E4Z752-F1
#
_entry.id   AF-A0A3E4Z752-F1
#
_cell.length_a   1.000
_cell.length_b   1.000
_cell.length_c   1.000
_cell.angle_alpha   90.00
_cell.angle_beta   90.00
_cell.angle_gamma   90.00
#
_symmetry.space_group_name_H-M   'P 1'
#
loop_
_entity.id
_entity.type
_entity.pdbx_description
1 polymer ?
#
loop_
_entity_poly.entity_id
_entity_poly.type
_entity_poly.pdbx_seq_one_letter_code
_entity_poly.pdbx_strand_id
1 'polypeptide(L)'
;MFELIRVFPNHASPYVGGYVDFDRQYTVGEFIEEILKKYPAISGSFVVDATSHVAHYRKGKLLNEDFPEKVLKARIAAVSFCTGWNKADYVITKLDGQ
;
A
#
# COMPACT_ATOMS: atom_id res chain seq x y z
N MET A 1 -10.84 6.56 -7.74
CA MET A 1 -10.62 6.55 -6.28
C MET A 1 -10.88 5.15 -5.78
N PHE A 2 -9.88 4.55 -5.12
CA PHE A 2 -10.01 3.22 -4.51
C PHE A 2 -10.50 3.30 -3.05
N GLU A 3 -10.98 2.17 -2.56
CA GLU A 3 -11.50 2.01 -1.19
C GLU A 3 -10.69 0.97 -0.41
N LEU A 4 -10.44 1.24 0.88
CA LEU A 4 -9.79 0.29 1.78
C LEU A 4 -10.87 -0.55 2.48
N ILE A 5 -11.04 -1.79 2.05
CA ILE A 5 -12.02 -2.71 2.63
C ILE A 5 -11.36 -3.47 3.79
N ARG A 6 -11.83 -3.19 5.00
CA ARG A 6 -11.36 -3.83 6.23
C ARG A 6 -12.02 -5.19 6.41
N VAL A 7 -11.20 -6.19 6.72
CA VAL A 7 -11.63 -7.52 7.11
C VAL A 7 -11.34 -7.67 8.61
N PHE A 8 -12.40 -7.64 9.42
CA PHE A 8 -12.29 -7.80 10.87
C PHE A 8 -12.25 -9.30 11.21
N PRO A 9 -11.13 -9.82 11.75
CA PRO A 9 -11.15 -11.17 12.28
C PRO A 9 -12.06 -11.22 13.53
N ASN A 10 -12.68 -12.37 13.78
CA ASN A 10 -13.55 -12.61 14.96
C ASN A 10 -12.82 -12.58 16.32
N HIS A 11 -11.58 -12.09 16.37
CA HIS A 11 -10.74 -12.01 17.56
C HIS A 11 -10.26 -10.59 17.80
N ALA A 12 -10.09 -10.21 19.07
CA ALA A 12 -9.72 -8.87 19.55
C ALA A 12 -8.27 -8.46 19.22
N SER A 13 -7.86 -8.59 17.96
CA SER A 13 -6.59 -8.05 17.48
C SER A 13 -6.69 -6.52 17.39
N PRO A 14 -5.71 -5.77 17.94
CA PRO A 14 -5.63 -4.32 17.73
C PRO A 14 -5.23 -3.95 16.28
N TYR A 15 -4.87 -4.97 15.47
CA TYR A 15 -4.55 -4.84 14.05
C TYR A 15 -5.68 -5.38 13.19
N VAL A 16 -6.07 -4.60 12.19
CA VAL A 16 -7.11 -4.90 11.22
C VAL A 16 -6.47 -5.07 9.85
N GLY A 17 -6.67 -6.23 9.24
CA GLY A 17 -6.26 -6.50 7.87
C GLY A 17 -7.33 -6.07 6.87
N GLY A 18 -6.98 -6.06 5.58
CA GLY A 18 -7.94 -5.77 4.53
C GLY A 18 -7.33 -5.84 3.14
N TYR A 19 -8.14 -5.50 2.16
CA TYR A 19 -7.74 -5.38 0.76
C TYR A 19 -8.24 -4.05 0.18
N VAL A 20 -7.64 -3.63 -0.93
CA VAL A 20 -8.03 -2.43 -1.64
C VAL A 20 -8.92 -2.80 -2.82
N ASP A 21 -10.08 -2.17 -2.92
CA ASP A 21 -10.94 -2.24 -4.08
C ASP A 21 -10.68 -1.04 -5.00
N PHE A 22 -10.33 -1.31 -6.25
CA PHE A 22 -9.88 -0.30 -7.21
C PHE A 22 -10.99 -0.01 -8.23
N ASP A 23 -11.40 1.25 -8.35
CA ASP A 23 -12.40 1.68 -9.34
C ASP A 23 -11.88 1.70 -10.78
N ARG A 24 -10.56 1.68 -10.95
CA ARG A 24 -9.86 1.61 -12.24
C ARG A 24 -8.53 0.90 -12.06
N GLN A 25 -7.80 0.68 -13.14
CA GLN A 25 -6.44 0.15 -13.04
C GLN A 25 -5.46 1.23 -12.55
N TYR A 26 -4.79 0.96 -11.44
CA TYR A 26 -3.78 1.82 -10.83
C TYR A 26 -2.37 1.29 -11.08
N THR A 27 -1.41 2.22 -11.19
CA THR A 27 0.00 1.92 -11.05
C THR A 27 0.45 1.94 -9.59
N VAL A 28 1.57 1.30 -9.28
CA VAL A 28 2.19 1.34 -7.95
C VAL A 28 2.43 2.79 -7.51
N GLY A 29 2.94 3.64 -8.41
CA GLY A 29 3.20 5.05 -8.12
C GLY A 29 1.94 5.85 -7.81
N GLU A 30 0.88 5.73 -8.63
CA GLU A 30 -0.40 6.41 -8.36
C GLU A 30 -0.99 6.01 -7.01
N PHE A 31 -0.94 4.71 -6.68
CA PHE A 31 -1.45 4.21 -5.40
C PHE A 31 -0.67 4.80 -4.22
N ILE A 32 0.66 4.77 -4.24
CA ILE A 32 1.50 5.34 -3.18
C ILE A 32 1.22 6.82 -3.01
N GLU A 33 1.18 7.57 -4.12
CA GLU A 33 0.93 9.02 -4.08
C GLU A 33 -0.44 9.34 -3.47
N GLU A 34 -1.50 8.60 -3.85
CA GLU A 34 -2.83 8.78 -3.27
C GLU A 34 -2.84 8.45 -1.77
N ILE A 35 -2.20 7.37 -1.32
CA ILE A 35 -2.13 7.02 0.11
C ILE A 35 -1.42 8.11 0.91
N LEU A 36 -0.27 8.60 0.42
CA LEU A 36 0.52 9.62 1.11
C LEU A 36 -0.23 10.96 1.20
N LYS A 37 -0.99 11.34 0.17
CA LYS A 37 -1.84 12.54 0.16
C LYS A 37 -3.06 12.39 1.08
N LYS A 38 -3.72 11.24 1.05
CA LYS A 38 -4.98 11.00 1.80
C LYS A 38 -4.74 10.77 3.29
N TYR A 39 -3.62 10.16 3.65
CA TYR A 39 -3.31 9.76 5.03
C TYR A 39 -1.94 10.25 5.51
N PRO A 40 -1.68 11.58 5.52
CA PRO A 40 -0.36 12.12 5.85
C PRO A 40 0.08 11.84 7.29
N ALA A 41 -0.87 11.67 8.22
CA ALA A 41 -0.57 11.39 9.62
C ALA A 41 -0.16 9.92 9.89
N ILE A 42 -0.42 9.01 8.94
CA ILE A 42 -0.12 7.58 9.09
C ILE A 42 1.34 7.33 8.72
N SER A 43 1.94 6.33 9.36
CA SER A 43 3.26 5.80 9.03
C SER A 43 3.16 4.33 8.64
N GLY A 44 4.17 3.79 7.97
CA GLY A 44 4.19 2.37 7.64
C GLY A 44 5.15 2.04 6.53
N SER A 45 4.82 1.01 5.77
CA SER A 45 5.63 0.51 4.67
C SER A 45 4.79 0.10 3.47
N PHE A 46 5.37 0.22 2.29
CA PHE A 46 4.90 -0.39 1.06
C PHE A 46 5.87 -1.51 0.68
N VAL A 47 5.36 -2.72 0.53
CA VAL A 47 6.12 -3.89 0.08
C VAL A 47 5.58 -4.32 -1.27
N VAL A 48 6.43 -4.40 -2.29
CA VAL A 48 6.01 -4.85 -3.63
C VAL A 48 6.45 -6.31 -3.87
N ASP A 49 5.53 -7.13 -4.38
CA ASP A 49 5.65 -8.57 -4.68
C ASP A 49 6.19 -9.42 -3.54
N ALA A 50 5.91 -9.00 -2.30
CA ALA A 50 6.26 -9.69 -1.06
C ALA A 50 7.75 -10.04 -0.87
N THR A 51 8.66 -9.62 -1.77
CA THR A 51 10.00 -10.24 -1.84
C THR A 51 11.19 -9.32 -2.13
N SER A 52 11.08 -8.05 -2.55
CA SER A 52 12.31 -7.28 -2.88
C SER A 52 12.35 -5.75 -2.75
N HIS A 53 11.22 -5.04 -2.63
CA HIS A 53 11.25 -3.58 -2.55
C HIS A 53 10.38 -3.08 -1.39
N VAL A 54 11.00 -2.39 -0.43
CA VAL A 54 10.35 -1.95 0.81
C VAL A 54 10.59 -0.47 1.03
N ALA A 55 9.58 0.35 0.74
CA ALA A 55 9.65 1.77 1.04
C ALA A 55 8.90 2.09 2.33
N HIS A 56 9.61 2.64 3.32
CA HIS A 56 8.99 3.19 4.52
C HIS A 56 8.45 4.59 4.28
N TYR A 57 7.35 4.93 4.94
CA TYR A 57 6.76 6.26 4.83
C TYR A 57 6.29 6.81 6.19
N ARG A 58 6.32 8.14 6.32
CA ARG A 58 5.81 8.88 7.48
C ARG A 58 5.56 10.33 7.08
N LYS A 59 4.55 10.98 7.69
CA LYS A 59 4.24 12.40 7.44
C LYS A 59 3.96 12.68 5.95
N GLY A 60 3.29 11.73 5.27
CA GLY A 60 2.96 11.83 3.84
C GLY A 60 4.18 11.80 2.91
N LYS A 61 5.33 11.28 3.35
CA LYS A 61 6.55 11.19 2.54
C LYS A 61 7.19 9.81 2.66
N LEU A 62 7.81 9.35 1.57
CA LEU A 62 8.74 8.21 1.59
C LEU A 62 10.02 8.61 2.34
N LEU A 63 10.60 7.68 3.08
CA LEU A 63 11.74 7.92 3.97
C LEU A 63 13.06 7.41 3.39
N ASN A 64 13.07 6.20 2.82
CA ASN A 64 14.32 5.45 2.64
C ASN A 64 14.56 4.92 1.22
N GLU A 65 13.55 4.84 0.35
CA GLU A 65 13.72 4.26 -0.98
C GLU A 65 12.79 4.94 -1.99
N ASP A 66 13.37 5.39 -3.11
CA ASP A 66 12.62 5.55 -4.34
C ASP A 66 12.52 4.18 -5.00
N PHE A 67 11.30 3.68 -5.17
CA PHE A 67 11.08 2.49 -5.97
C PHE A 67 11.66 2.70 -7.38
N PRO A 68 12.29 1.69 -7.99
CA PRO A 68 12.73 1.79 -9.38
C PRO A 68 11.57 2.27 -10.27
N GLU A 69 11.84 3.13 -11.25
CA GLU A 69 10.79 3.69 -12.12
C GLU A 69 9.92 2.59 -12.77
N LYS A 70 10.53 1.45 -13.12
CA LYS A 70 9.83 0.28 -13.64
C LYS A 70 8.80 -0.28 -12.64
N VAL A 71 9.11 -0.26 -11.35
CA VAL A 71 8.20 -0.68 -10.28
C VAL A 71 7.07 0.34 -10.13
N LEU A 72 7.38 1.63 -10.09
CA LEU A 72 6.37 2.69 -9.98
C LEU A 72 5.36 2.67 -11.14
N LYS A 73 5.82 2.39 -12.36
CA LYS A 73 4.97 2.27 -13.56
C LYS A 73 4.23 0.94 -13.68
N ALA A 74 4.55 -0.06 -12.85
CA ALA A 74 3.89 -1.35 -12.90
C ALA A 74 2.42 -1.22 -12.49
N ARG A 75 1.55 -1.96 -13.18
CA ARG A 75 0.12 -2.03 -12.85
C ARG A 75 -0.08 -2.92 -11.64
N ILE A 76 -0.99 -2.52 -10.76
CA ILE A 76 -1.35 -3.29 -9.57
C ILE A 76 -2.31 -4.42 -9.97
N ALA A 77 -2.01 -5.63 -9.47
CA ALA A 77 -2.91 -6.77 -9.51
C ALA A 77 -3.81 -6.81 -8.27
N ALA A 78 -3.22 -6.60 -7.09
CA ALA A 78 -3.92 -6.58 -5.81
C ALA A 78 -3.12 -5.80 -4.77
N VAL A 79 -3.81 -5.26 -3.77
CA VAL A 79 -3.17 -4.73 -2.55
C VAL A 79 -3.88 -5.30 -1.34
N SER A 80 -3.11 -5.85 -0.41
CA SER A 80 -3.56 -6.11 0.94
C SER A 80 -2.91 -5.12 1.90
N PHE A 81 -3.56 -4.85 3.02
CA PHE A 81 -3.02 -3.98 4.05
C PHE A 81 -3.26 -4.53 5.44
N CYS A 82 -2.42 -4.10 6.37
CA CYS A 82 -2.60 -4.29 7.80
C CYS A 82 -2.46 -2.93 8.48
N THR A 83 -3.46 -2.54 9.28
CA THR A 83 -3.47 -1.24 9.95
C THR A 83 -3.81 -1.37 11.43
N GLY A 84 -3.19 -0.52 12.25
CA GLY A 84 -3.44 -0.41 13.68
C GLY A 84 -2.89 0.91 14.23
N TRP A 85 -3.64 1.55 15.13
CA TRP A 85 -3.34 2.89 15.67
C TRP A 85 -3.00 3.91 14.57
N ASN A 86 -1.73 4.32 14.47
CA ASN A 86 -1.22 5.29 13.49
C ASN A 86 -0.27 4.64 12.46
N LYS A 87 -0.47 3.34 12.22
CA LYS A 87 0.33 2.56 11.28
C LYS A 87 -0.54 1.86 10.24
N ALA A 88 -0.08 1.84 8.99
CA ALA A 88 -0.65 1.02 7.93
C ALA A 88 0.47 0.50 7.02
N ASP A 89 0.60 -0.81 6.96
CA ASP A 89 1.54 -1.50 6.07
C ASP A 89 0.76 -2.08 4.90
N TYR A 90 1.30 -1.92 3.69
CA TYR A 90 0.67 -2.34 2.45
C TYR A 90 1.56 -3.36 1.74
N VAL A 91 0.95 -4.45 1.28
CA VAL A 91 1.58 -5.43 0.41
C VAL A 91 0.92 -5.33 -0.96
N ILE A 92 1.70 -4.93 -1.95
CA ILE A 92 1.28 -4.67 -3.31
C ILE A 92 1.76 -5.83 -4.18
N THR A 93 0.84 -6.50 -4.85
CA THR A 93 1.17 -7.44 -5.92
C THR A 93 1.03 -6.71 -7.24
N LYS A 94 2.11 -6.60 -8.02
CA LYS A 94 2.07 -6.01 -9.37
C LYS A 94 1.86 -7.09 -10.43
N LEU A 95 1.38 -6.66 -11.60
CA LEU A 95 1.38 -7.48 -12.80
C LEU A 95 2.79 -7.43 -13.41
N ASP A 96 3.44 -8.59 -13.51
CA ASP A 96 4.71 -8.72 -14.22
C ASP A 96 4.46 -8.73 -15.74
N GLY A 97 4.90 -7.66 -16.40
CA GLY A 97 5.14 -7.64 -17.85
C GLY A 97 3.90 -7.56 -18.74
N GLN A 98 3.84 -6.48 -19.51
CA GLN A 98 3.98 -6.60 -20.96
C GLN A 98 5.21 -5.81 -21.38
#